data_AF-A0A2I0JE24-F1
#
_entry.id   AF-A0A2I0JE24-F1
#
_cell.length_a   1.000
_cell.length_b   1.000
_cell.length_c   1.000
_cell.angle_alpha   90.00
_cell.angle_beta   90.00
_cell.angle_gamma   90.00
#
_symmetry.space_group_name_H-M   'P 1'
#
loop_
_entity.id
_entity.type
_entity.pdbx_description
1 polymer ?
#
loop_
_entity_poly.entity_id
_entity_poly.type
_entity_poly.pdbx_seq_one_letter_code
_entity_poly.pdbx_strand_id
1 'polypeptide(L)'
;MTNMRSLLVASTILFFFFSSSCSFVLSSNEPASGSGRDISWWCNTTPHPEPCNYFMEHRSPHSSPPRDRTNFRHMMVQGTLNQAFNSHMQVQQLGSKCNNSSQEKSIWSDCCKLYEDTIFQLNRTLEGIDSSNQGINCSNFDVQTWLSTALTNIEMCQLGFQDLNLTDFISPETSSNNLSQLISNSLAINGGMLTSPEETGANTTGSDEFPSWFSVHDRKLLQSSVVKANIVVAKDGSGNYRTVQAAIN
;
A
#
# COMPACT_ATOMS: atom_id res chain seq x y z
N MET A 1 -2.06 -14.11 49.18
CA MET A 1 -2.09 -15.10 48.07
C MET A 1 -3.52 -15.18 47.54
N THR A 2 -3.98 -14.09 46.94
CA THR A 2 -5.28 -13.92 46.27
C THR A 2 -5.18 -12.60 45.51
N ASN A 3 -5.79 -12.54 44.33
CA ASN A 3 -5.91 -11.36 43.44
C ASN A 3 -4.81 -11.13 42.38
N MET A 4 -4.29 -12.21 41.78
CA MET A 4 -3.73 -12.14 40.41
C MET A 4 -4.59 -12.91 39.37
N ARG A 5 -5.73 -13.47 39.80
CA ARG A 5 -6.65 -14.25 38.95
C ARG A 5 -7.81 -13.45 38.36
N SER A 6 -8.09 -12.24 38.85
CA SER A 6 -9.22 -11.42 38.33
C SER A 6 -8.87 -10.54 37.13
N LEU A 7 -7.59 -10.42 36.75
CA LEU A 7 -7.16 -9.63 35.58
C LEU A 7 -7.12 -10.45 34.27
N LEU A 8 -7.17 -11.79 34.36
CA LEU A 8 -7.18 -12.66 33.18
C LEU A 8 -8.58 -12.94 32.61
N VAL A 9 -9.65 -12.53 33.31
CA VAL A 9 -11.04 -12.71 32.85
C VAL A 9 -11.58 -11.45 32.15
N ALA A 10 -10.90 -10.31 32.28
CA ALA A 10 -11.30 -9.07 31.59
C ALA A 10 -10.71 -8.94 30.16
N SER A 11 -9.73 -9.76 29.79
CA SER A 11 -9.05 -9.67 28.48
C SER A 11 -9.58 -10.65 27.42
N THR A 12 -10.53 -11.51 27.76
CA THR A 12 -11.11 -12.51 26.84
C THR A 12 -12.50 -12.13 26.31
N ILE A 13 -13.00 -10.92 26.61
CA ILE A 13 -14.32 -10.41 26.13
C ILE A 13 -14.16 -9.32 25.05
N LEU A 14 -12.97 -9.13 24.46
CA LEU A 14 -12.77 -8.19 23.34
C LEU A 14 -12.34 -8.83 22.02
N PHE A 15 -12.71 -10.10 21.80
CA PHE A 15 -12.51 -10.79 20.52
C PHE A 15 -13.73 -11.65 20.08
N PHE A 16 -14.96 -11.22 20.42
CA PHE A 16 -16.19 -11.95 20.04
C PHE A 16 -17.33 -11.10 19.49
N PHE A 17 -17.04 -10.02 18.75
CA PHE A 17 -18.05 -9.40 17.87
C PHE A 17 -17.45 -8.89 16.56
N PHE A 18 -17.09 -9.81 15.66
CA PHE A 18 -17.13 -9.57 14.21
C PHE A 18 -17.56 -10.87 13.50
N SER A 19 -18.72 -11.40 13.89
CA SER A 19 -19.50 -12.32 13.05
C SER A 19 -20.90 -11.75 12.83
N SER A 20 -20.99 -10.44 12.56
CA SER A 20 -22.14 -9.95 11.81
C SER A 20 -21.78 -10.12 10.35
N SER A 21 -22.23 -11.23 9.77
CA SER A 21 -22.35 -11.41 8.34
C SER A 21 -23.38 -10.40 7.84
N CYS A 22 -23.01 -9.12 7.74
CA CYS A 22 -23.65 -8.24 6.80
C CYS A 22 -23.20 -8.73 5.42
N SER A 23 -23.95 -9.69 4.88
CA SER A 23 -24.04 -9.85 3.44
C SER A 23 -24.50 -8.51 2.89
N PHE A 24 -23.56 -7.65 2.50
CA PHE A 24 -23.88 -6.56 1.60
C PHE A 24 -24.19 -7.22 0.26
N VAL A 25 -25.46 -7.61 0.10
CA VAL A 25 -26.05 -7.74 -1.21
C VAL A 25 -25.98 -6.34 -1.80
N LEU A 26 -25.02 -6.12 -2.71
CA LEU A 26 -25.05 -4.98 -3.61
C LEU A 26 -26.32 -5.13 -4.45
N SER A 27 -27.42 -4.54 -3.97
CA SER A 27 -28.60 -4.32 -4.78
C SER A 27 -28.19 -3.35 -5.88
N SER A 28 -28.01 -3.88 -7.09
CA SER A 28 -27.87 -3.09 -8.30
C SER A 28 -29.19 -2.41 -8.61
N ASN A 29 -29.50 -1.34 -7.88
CA ASN A 29 -30.41 -0.33 -8.38
C ASN A 29 -29.62 0.44 -9.44
N GLU A 30 -29.79 0.06 -10.71
CA GLU A 30 -29.44 0.94 -11.82
C GLU A 30 -30.24 2.25 -11.65
N PRO A 31 -29.61 3.40 -11.38
CA PRO A 31 -30.28 4.66 -11.55
C PRO A 31 -30.40 4.88 -13.05
N ALA A 32 -31.62 5.18 -13.48
CA ALA A 32 -31.94 5.57 -14.84
C ALA A 32 -30.94 6.61 -15.37
N SER A 33 -30.46 6.36 -16.59
CA SER A 33 -29.81 7.28 -17.53
C SER A 33 -30.14 8.76 -17.28
N GLY A 34 -29.13 9.58 -16.90
CA GLY A 34 -29.34 11.02 -16.85
C GLY A 34 -28.34 11.95 -16.14
N SER A 35 -27.13 11.54 -15.75
CA SER A 35 -26.04 12.48 -15.41
C SER A 35 -24.69 11.75 -15.37
N GLY A 36 -23.66 12.27 -16.03
CA GLY A 36 -22.31 11.72 -15.91
C GLY A 36 -21.86 11.66 -14.45
N ARG A 37 -21.08 10.63 -14.09
CA ARG A 37 -20.50 10.51 -12.74
C ARG A 37 -19.55 11.69 -12.50
N ASP A 38 -19.81 12.46 -11.46
CA ASP A 38 -18.97 13.59 -11.07
C ASP A 38 -17.71 13.14 -10.31
N ILE A 39 -16.82 14.10 -10.02
CA ILE A 39 -15.58 13.86 -9.28
C ILE A 39 -15.86 13.25 -7.90
N SER A 40 -16.87 13.75 -7.19
CA SER A 40 -17.21 13.30 -5.84
C SER A 40 -17.60 11.83 -5.83
N TRP A 41 -18.42 11.41 -6.80
CA TRP A 41 -18.77 10.01 -6.98
C TRP A 41 -17.52 9.13 -7.13
N TRP A 42 -16.56 9.55 -7.96
CA TRP A 42 -15.33 8.80 -8.17
C TRP A 42 -14.47 8.72 -6.90
N CYS A 43 -14.27 9.85 -6.22
CA CYS A 43 -13.47 9.91 -5.00
C CYS A 43 -14.07 9.15 -3.83
N ASN A 44 -15.39 9.03 -3.74
CA ASN A 44 -16.06 8.21 -2.72
C ASN A 44 -15.83 6.70 -2.88
N THR A 45 -15.22 6.26 -4.00
CA THR A 45 -14.81 4.87 -4.19
C THR A 45 -13.43 4.55 -3.59
N THR A 46 -12.74 5.55 -3.04
CA THR A 46 -11.37 5.41 -2.51
C THR A 46 -11.36 5.51 -0.96
N PRO A 47 -10.35 4.94 -0.27
CA PRO A 47 -10.28 4.97 1.20
C PRO A 47 -10.09 6.38 1.78
N HIS A 48 -9.56 7.34 1.01
CA HIS A 48 -9.34 8.72 1.43
C HIS A 48 -10.01 9.71 0.45
N PRO A 49 -11.34 9.91 0.54
CA PRO A 49 -12.10 10.73 -0.43
C PRO A 49 -11.74 12.22 -0.36
N GLU A 50 -11.45 12.76 0.83
CA GLU A 50 -11.10 14.17 1.04
C GLU A 50 -9.87 14.62 0.22
N PRO A 51 -8.69 13.98 0.35
CA PRO A 51 -7.57 14.27 -0.53
C PRO A 51 -7.90 14.05 -2.02
N CYS A 52 -8.65 13.00 -2.36
CA CYS A 52 -9.00 12.77 -3.77
C CYS A 52 -9.77 13.95 -4.36
N ASN A 53 -10.80 14.44 -3.66
CA ASN A 53 -11.61 15.59 -4.09
C ASN A 53 -10.75 16.84 -4.21
N TYR A 54 -9.98 17.16 -3.16
CA TYR A 54 -9.07 18.31 -3.17
C TYR A 54 -8.15 18.30 -4.40
N PHE A 55 -7.48 17.17 -4.68
CA PHE A 55 -6.58 17.09 -5.84
C PHE A 55 -7.33 17.04 -7.17
N MET A 56 -8.55 16.49 -7.24
CA MET A 56 -9.37 16.45 -8.46
C MET A 56 -9.87 17.85 -8.85
N GLU A 57 -10.28 18.66 -7.88
CA GLU A 57 -10.79 20.01 -8.13
C GLU A 57 -9.70 20.98 -8.60
N HIS A 58 -8.45 20.78 -8.16
CA HIS A 58 -7.32 21.65 -8.51
C HIS A 58 -6.57 21.25 -9.80
N ARG A 59 -7.08 20.26 -10.56
CA ARG A 59 -6.36 19.66 -11.71
C ARG A 59 -6.38 20.47 -13.01
N SER A 60 -7.25 21.48 -13.11
CA SER A 60 -7.31 22.56 -14.11
C SER A 60 -8.77 22.99 -14.25
N PRO A 61 -9.09 24.30 -14.44
CA PRO A 61 -10.47 24.79 -14.55
C PRO A 61 -11.33 24.16 -15.66
N HIS A 62 -10.71 23.43 -16.60
CA HIS A 62 -11.37 22.81 -17.76
C HIS A 62 -11.28 21.27 -17.79
N SER A 63 -10.82 20.65 -16.71
CA SER A 63 -10.73 19.20 -16.64
C SER A 63 -12.11 18.58 -16.56
N SER A 64 -12.45 17.75 -17.55
CA SER A 64 -13.67 16.95 -17.49
C SER A 64 -13.54 15.85 -16.42
N PRO A 65 -14.65 15.44 -15.76
CA PRO A 65 -14.64 14.27 -14.88
C PRO A 65 -14.11 13.01 -15.59
N PRO A 66 -13.60 12.03 -14.83
CA PRO A 66 -13.12 10.78 -15.39
C PRO A 66 -14.21 10.06 -16.20
N ARG A 67 -13.83 9.58 -17.39
CA ARG A 67 -14.76 8.88 -18.30
C ARG A 67 -15.05 7.45 -17.87
N ASP A 68 -14.03 6.78 -17.37
CA ASP A 68 -14.04 5.39 -16.93
C ASP A 68 -13.01 5.17 -15.81
N ARG A 69 -12.93 3.94 -15.31
CA ARG A 69 -12.00 3.56 -14.23
C ARG A 69 -10.53 3.67 -14.64
N THR A 70 -10.19 3.40 -15.89
CA THR A 70 -8.81 3.48 -16.39
C THR A 70 -8.34 4.93 -16.44
N ASN A 71 -9.21 5.82 -16.93
CA ASN A 71 -8.98 7.25 -16.93
C ASN A 71 -8.91 7.83 -15.51
N PHE A 72 -9.79 7.38 -14.60
CA PHE A 72 -9.72 7.76 -13.19
C PHE A 72 -8.40 7.32 -12.53
N ARG A 73 -7.95 6.08 -12.81
CA ARG A 73 -6.66 5.54 -12.36
C ARG A 73 -5.50 6.40 -12.85
N HIS A 74 -5.42 6.65 -14.16
CA HIS A 74 -4.38 7.50 -14.74
C HIS A 74 -4.35 8.88 -14.08
N MET A 75 -5.51 9.55 -14.01
CA MET A 75 -5.62 10.88 -13.38
C MET A 75 -5.13 10.84 -11.93
N MET A 76 -5.54 9.85 -11.14
CA MET A 76 -5.14 9.74 -9.73
C MET A 76 -3.64 9.48 -9.55
N VAL A 77 -3.04 8.60 -10.32
CA VAL A 77 -1.59 8.38 -10.27
C VAL A 77 -0.83 9.64 -10.70
N GLN A 78 -1.30 10.35 -11.72
CA GLN A 78 -0.69 11.61 -12.17
C GLN A 78 -0.74 12.69 -11.09
N GLY A 79 -1.89 12.85 -10.43
CA GLY A 79 -2.03 13.76 -9.29
C GLY A 79 -1.11 13.38 -8.13
N THR A 80 -0.99 12.07 -7.86
CA THR A 80 -0.09 11.53 -6.83
C THR A 80 1.38 11.80 -7.15
N LEU A 81 1.79 11.63 -8.41
CA LEU A 81 3.15 11.95 -8.87
C LEU A 81 3.48 13.44 -8.69
N ASN A 82 2.56 14.33 -9.08
CA ASN A 82 2.74 15.77 -8.86
C ASN A 82 2.88 16.10 -7.37
N GLN A 83 2.07 15.46 -6.51
CA GLN A 83 2.20 15.63 -5.07
C GLN A 83 3.52 15.09 -4.53
N ALA A 84 4.04 13.98 -5.10
CA ALA A 84 5.33 13.42 -4.72
C ALA A 84 6.47 14.40 -5.02
N PHE A 85 6.46 15.07 -6.19
CA PHE A 85 7.42 16.14 -6.50
C PHE A 85 7.34 17.30 -5.50
N ASN A 86 6.13 17.78 -5.18
CA ASN A 86 5.94 18.86 -4.21
C ASN A 86 6.45 18.48 -2.83
N SER A 87 6.12 17.27 -2.38
CA SER A 87 6.54 16.74 -1.07
C SER A 87 8.06 16.54 -1.03
N HIS A 88 8.67 16.06 -2.11
CA HIS A 88 10.13 15.93 -2.22
C HIS A 88 10.83 17.29 -2.09
N MET A 89 10.35 18.33 -2.78
CA MET A 89 10.90 19.69 -2.65
C MET A 89 10.82 20.21 -1.21
N GLN A 90 9.71 19.96 -0.51
CA GLN A 90 9.58 20.35 0.90
C GLN A 90 10.59 19.61 1.78
N VAL A 91 10.75 18.30 1.59
CA VAL A 91 11.74 17.50 2.34
C VAL A 91 13.17 17.95 2.07
N GLN A 92 13.52 18.31 0.83
CA GLN A 92 14.83 18.87 0.52
C GLN A 92 15.09 20.17 1.29
N GLN A 93 14.10 21.04 1.41
CA GLN A 93 14.20 22.30 2.18
C GLN A 93 14.41 22.06 3.69
N LEU A 94 13.87 20.96 4.23
CA LEU A 94 14.09 20.55 5.62
C LEU A 94 15.55 20.20 5.93
N GLY A 95 16.38 19.92 4.93
CA GLY A 95 17.79 19.55 5.14
C GLY A 95 18.57 20.59 5.91
N SER A 96 18.24 21.88 5.72
CA SER A 96 18.84 23.00 6.48
C SER A 96 18.60 22.92 7.99
N LYS A 97 17.49 22.30 8.40
CA LYS A 97 17.07 22.12 9.80
C LYS A 97 17.60 20.81 10.42
N CYS A 98 18.05 19.86 9.60
CA CYS A 98 18.57 18.56 10.04
C CYS A 98 20.09 18.65 10.30
N ASN A 99 20.51 19.50 11.25
CA ASN A 99 21.92 19.81 11.48
C ASN A 99 22.43 19.51 12.90
N ASN A 100 21.57 19.04 13.82
CA ASN A 100 21.96 18.83 15.22
C ASN A 100 22.79 17.55 15.41
N SER A 101 22.61 16.52 14.55
CA SER A 101 23.40 15.29 14.64
C SER A 101 23.72 14.67 13.27
N SER A 102 24.70 13.77 13.24
CA SER A 102 24.99 12.95 12.05
C SER A 102 23.82 12.01 11.71
N GLN A 103 23.08 11.55 12.72
CA GLN A 103 21.92 10.69 12.55
C GLN A 103 20.76 11.42 11.86
N GLU A 104 20.48 12.67 12.25
CA GLU A 104 19.50 13.53 11.59
C GLU A 104 19.82 13.71 10.09
N LYS A 105 21.09 13.98 9.77
CA LYS A 105 21.55 14.13 8.39
C LYS A 105 21.38 12.85 7.58
N SER A 106 21.66 11.69 8.19
CA SER A 106 21.48 10.39 7.54
C SER A 106 20.01 10.12 7.24
N ILE A 107 19.12 10.27 8.23
CA ILE A 107 17.68 10.06 8.06
C ILE A 107 17.10 11.01 7.01
N TRP A 108 17.49 12.29 7.05
CA TRP A 108 17.09 13.23 6.01
C TRP A 108 17.57 12.81 4.62
N SER A 109 18.84 12.42 4.49
CA SER A 109 19.39 11.97 3.21
C SER A 109 18.70 10.70 2.70
N ASP A 110 18.37 9.76 3.58
CA ASP A 110 17.68 8.53 3.21
C ASP A 110 16.23 8.82 2.84
N CYS A 111 15.57 9.75 3.55
CA CYS A 111 14.24 10.21 3.16
C CYS A 111 14.24 10.85 1.77
N CYS A 112 15.21 11.72 1.44
CA CYS A 112 15.32 12.28 0.08
C CYS A 112 15.38 11.18 -0.99
N LYS A 113 16.20 10.14 -0.77
CA LYS A 113 16.26 8.98 -1.69
C LYS A 113 14.93 8.23 -1.78
N LEU A 114 14.24 8.01 -0.66
CA LEU A 114 12.93 7.34 -0.65
C LEU A 114 11.87 8.15 -1.42
N TYR A 115 11.92 9.49 -1.39
CA TYR A 115 11.07 10.33 -2.24
C TYR A 115 11.46 10.24 -3.72
N GLU A 116 12.75 10.22 -4.06
CA GLU A 116 13.22 10.01 -5.43
C GLU A 116 12.76 8.65 -5.98
N ASP A 117 12.89 7.59 -5.19
CA ASP A 117 12.41 6.25 -5.53
C ASP A 117 10.87 6.23 -5.66
N THR A 118 10.15 6.94 -4.79
CA THR A 118 8.68 7.08 -4.90
C THR A 118 8.29 7.72 -6.22
N ILE A 119 8.95 8.83 -6.60
CA ILE A 119 8.73 9.51 -7.88
C ILE A 119 9.02 8.56 -9.04
N PHE A 120 10.12 7.81 -8.99
CA PHE A 120 10.47 6.82 -10.01
C PHE A 120 9.38 5.75 -10.16
N GLN A 121 8.89 5.16 -9.06
CA GLN A 121 7.84 4.14 -9.10
C GLN A 121 6.50 4.69 -9.62
N LEU A 122 6.14 5.92 -9.25
CA LEU A 122 4.92 6.58 -9.73
C LEU A 122 5.00 6.93 -11.21
N ASN A 123 6.15 7.40 -11.70
CA ASN A 123 6.36 7.63 -13.14
C ASN A 123 6.29 6.33 -13.93
N ARG A 124 6.99 5.28 -13.45
CA ARG A 124 6.90 3.93 -14.02
C ARG A 124 5.47 3.39 -14.04
N THR A 125 4.67 3.72 -13.02
CA THR A 125 3.26 3.36 -12.97
C THR A 125 2.45 4.04 -14.07
N LEU A 126 2.66 5.33 -14.33
CA LEU A 126 2.01 6.03 -15.43
C LEU A 126 2.39 5.44 -16.79
N GLU A 127 3.69 5.21 -16.99
CA GLU A 127 4.18 4.54 -18.20
C GLU A 127 3.51 3.17 -18.38
N GLY A 128 3.45 2.34 -17.34
CA GLY A 128 2.79 1.04 -17.40
C GLY A 128 1.29 1.11 -17.69
N ILE A 129 0.59 2.13 -17.20
CA ILE A 129 -0.83 2.36 -17.50
C ILE A 129 -1.03 2.76 -18.98
N ASP A 130 -0.14 3.60 -19.52
CA ASP A 130 -0.26 4.17 -20.87
C ASP A 130 0.30 3.25 -21.97
N SER A 131 1.34 2.47 -21.66
CA SER A 131 2.07 1.62 -22.60
C SER A 131 1.38 0.30 -22.96
N SER A 132 0.15 0.06 -22.49
CA SER A 132 -0.70 -1.04 -22.98
C SER A 132 -0.86 -1.06 -24.52
N ASN A 133 -0.65 0.08 -25.17
CA ASN A 133 -0.70 0.24 -26.63
C ASN A 133 0.67 0.09 -27.36
N GLN A 134 1.78 -0.10 -26.64
CA GLN A 134 3.15 -0.07 -27.19
C GLN A 134 3.91 -1.41 -27.11
N GLY A 135 3.24 -2.51 -26.74
CA GLY A 135 3.84 -3.85 -26.72
C GLY A 135 4.70 -4.17 -25.49
N ILE A 136 4.87 -3.22 -24.57
CA ILE A 136 5.36 -3.46 -23.21
C ILE A 136 4.13 -3.69 -22.33
N ASN A 137 3.75 -4.94 -22.12
CA ASN A 137 2.57 -5.26 -21.34
C ASN A 137 2.91 -5.28 -19.84
N CYS A 138 2.69 -4.17 -19.15
CA CYS A 138 2.73 -4.10 -17.70
C CYS A 138 1.36 -4.52 -17.16
N SER A 139 1.33 -5.54 -16.31
CA SER A 139 0.09 -6.06 -15.74
C SER A 139 -0.47 -5.12 -14.66
N ASN A 140 -1.75 -5.28 -14.31
CA ASN A 140 -2.29 -4.59 -13.13
C ASN A 140 -1.57 -5.03 -11.85
N PHE A 141 -0.98 -6.23 -11.80
CA PHE A 141 -0.12 -6.67 -10.70
C PHE A 141 1.20 -5.89 -10.62
N ASP A 142 1.81 -5.56 -11.76
CA ASP A 142 3.02 -4.73 -11.80
C ASP A 142 2.71 -3.32 -11.27
N VAL A 143 1.60 -2.73 -11.74
CA VAL A 143 1.11 -1.45 -11.24
C VAL A 143 0.84 -1.50 -9.73
N GLN A 144 0.19 -2.57 -9.25
CA GLN A 144 -0.05 -2.75 -7.82
C GLN A 144 1.26 -2.79 -7.02
N THR A 145 2.27 -3.48 -7.57
CA THR A 145 3.58 -3.64 -6.95
C THR A 145 4.29 -2.30 -6.85
N TRP A 146 4.37 -1.52 -7.92
CA TRP A 146 5.04 -0.22 -7.91
C TRP A 146 4.36 0.79 -6.99
N LEU A 147 3.03 0.83 -6.98
CA LEU A 147 2.27 1.65 -6.04
C LEU A 147 2.49 1.23 -4.58
N SER A 148 2.62 -0.08 -4.31
CA SER A 148 2.88 -0.58 -2.95
C SER A 148 4.30 -0.22 -2.49
N THR A 149 5.28 -0.31 -3.39
CA THR A 149 6.66 0.15 -3.15
C THR A 149 6.68 1.65 -2.87
N ALA A 150 5.97 2.45 -3.67
CA ALA A 150 5.87 3.90 -3.47
C ALA A 150 5.30 4.24 -2.08
N LEU A 151 4.25 3.56 -1.63
CA LEU A 151 3.68 3.77 -0.29
C LEU A 151 4.69 3.40 0.80
N THR A 152 5.32 2.23 0.68
CA THR A 152 6.33 1.74 1.63
C THR A 152 7.47 2.73 1.78
N ASN A 153 7.97 3.30 0.67
CA ASN A 153 9.05 4.28 0.71
C ASN A 153 8.68 5.53 1.53
N ILE A 154 7.46 6.06 1.34
CA ILE A 154 6.99 7.22 2.09
C ILE A 154 6.81 6.89 3.58
N GLU A 155 6.23 5.74 3.91
CA GLU A 155 6.08 5.28 5.30
C GLU A 155 7.44 5.09 5.98
N MET A 156 8.43 4.51 5.28
CA MET A 156 9.77 4.32 5.82
C MET A 156 10.49 5.65 6.09
N CYS A 157 10.34 6.66 5.22
CA CYS A 157 10.85 7.99 5.51
C CYS A 157 10.21 8.55 6.80
N GLN A 158 8.88 8.45 6.92
CA GLN A 158 8.16 8.96 8.09
C GLN A 158 8.61 8.29 9.39
N LEU A 159 8.77 6.96 9.37
CA LEU A 159 9.27 6.21 10.52
C LEU A 159 10.68 6.67 10.94
N GLY A 160 11.57 6.93 9.98
CA GLY A 160 12.91 7.43 10.28
C GLY A 160 12.93 8.73 11.08
N PHE A 161 12.05 9.69 10.76
CA PHE A 161 11.94 10.93 11.52
C PHE A 161 11.21 10.74 12.87
N GLN A 162 10.24 9.82 12.95
CA GLN A 162 9.55 9.50 14.21
C GLN A 162 10.50 8.90 15.25
N ASP A 163 11.42 8.03 14.84
CA ASP A 163 12.41 7.40 15.73
C ASP A 163 13.33 8.42 16.43
N LEU A 164 13.47 9.64 15.85
CA LEU A 164 14.22 10.75 16.44
C LEU A 164 13.38 11.76 17.21
N ASN A 165 12.07 11.51 17.37
CA ASN A 165 11.10 12.49 17.90
C ASN A 165 11.07 13.81 17.10
N LEU A 166 11.34 13.74 15.79
CA LEU A 166 11.31 14.88 14.88
C LEU A 166 9.94 15.01 14.20
N THR A 167 8.86 14.87 14.98
CA THR A 167 7.48 14.84 14.47
C THR A 167 7.05 16.16 13.84
N ASP A 168 7.65 17.28 14.25
CA ASP A 168 7.39 18.61 13.67
C ASP A 168 7.75 18.69 12.17
N PHE A 169 8.59 17.76 11.69
CA PHE A 169 9.02 17.66 10.29
C PHE A 169 8.03 16.86 9.42
N ILE A 170 7.07 16.15 10.04
CA ILE A 170 6.03 15.34 9.39
C ILE A 170 4.63 15.91 9.67
N SER A 171 4.55 17.18 10.11
CA SER A 171 3.27 17.85 10.37
C SER A 171 2.34 17.76 9.14
N PRO A 172 1.01 17.70 9.32
CA PRO A 172 0.05 17.76 8.22
C PRO A 172 0.28 18.93 7.25
N GLU A 173 0.86 20.04 7.74
CA GLU A 173 1.23 21.20 6.92
C GLU A 173 2.42 20.92 5.97
N THR A 174 3.26 19.93 6.27
CA THR A 174 4.46 19.53 5.51
C THR A 174 4.18 18.39 4.50
N SER A 175 2.91 18.19 4.14
CA SER A 175 2.43 17.51 2.91
C SER A 175 2.59 15.98 2.76
N SER A 176 3.25 15.29 3.70
CA SER A 176 3.49 13.83 3.59
C SER A 176 2.24 12.96 3.81
N ASN A 177 1.33 13.34 4.73
CA ASN A 177 0.09 12.58 4.98
C ASN A 177 -0.86 12.58 3.78
N ASN A 178 -0.88 13.67 3.01
CA ASN A 178 -1.68 13.71 1.79
C ASN A 178 -1.09 12.81 0.71
N LEU A 179 0.25 12.69 0.64
CA LEU A 179 0.90 11.82 -0.34
C LEU A 179 0.63 10.34 -0.07
N SER A 180 0.81 9.86 1.16
CA SER A 180 0.54 8.44 1.50
C SER A 180 -0.93 8.08 1.27
N GLN A 181 -1.86 8.98 1.59
CA GLN A 181 -3.29 8.82 1.32
C GLN A 181 -3.63 8.81 -0.18
N LEU A 182 -2.96 9.64 -0.98
CA LEU A 182 -3.12 9.63 -2.45
C LEU A 182 -2.54 8.36 -3.09
N ILE A 183 -1.40 7.86 -2.61
CA ILE A 183 -0.85 6.57 -3.04
C ILE A 183 -1.83 5.45 -2.64
N SER A 184 -2.38 5.48 -1.43
CA SER A 184 -3.40 4.52 -0.95
C SER A 184 -4.68 4.55 -1.79
N ASN A 185 -5.13 5.74 -2.20
CA ASN A 185 -6.24 5.86 -3.16
C ASN A 185 -5.90 5.21 -4.51
N SER A 186 -4.70 5.46 -5.03
CA SER A 186 -4.22 4.86 -6.28
C SER A 186 -4.15 3.33 -6.20
N LEU A 187 -3.71 2.79 -5.05
CA LEU A 187 -3.71 1.35 -4.75
C LEU A 187 -5.12 0.75 -4.76
N ALA A 188 -6.09 1.41 -4.11
CA ALA A 188 -7.48 0.93 -4.09
C ALA A 188 -8.10 0.90 -5.49
N ILE A 189 -7.83 1.93 -6.31
CA ILE A 189 -8.34 2.01 -7.68
C ILE A 189 -7.76 0.89 -8.54
N ASN A 190 -6.44 0.65 -8.47
CA ASN A 190 -5.81 -0.44 -9.23
C ASN A 190 -6.19 -1.83 -8.70
N GLY A 191 -6.35 -1.98 -7.39
CA GLY A 191 -6.78 -3.22 -6.75
C GLY A 191 -8.12 -3.72 -7.29
N GLY A 192 -9.05 -2.79 -7.57
CA GLY A 192 -10.32 -3.11 -8.25
C GLY A 192 -10.19 -3.59 -9.70
N MET A 193 -8.97 -3.64 -10.25
CA MET A 193 -8.64 -4.13 -11.60
C MET A 193 -7.82 -5.43 -11.58
N LEU A 194 -7.41 -5.93 -10.40
CA LEU A 194 -6.69 -7.20 -10.27
C LEU A 194 -7.62 -8.41 -10.48
N THR A 195 -8.92 -8.25 -10.23
CA THR A 195 -9.92 -9.30 -10.38
C THR A 195 -10.52 -9.27 -11.79
N SER A 196 -9.71 -9.57 -12.81
CA SER A 196 -10.27 -10.12 -14.05
C SER A 196 -10.42 -11.62 -13.86
N PRO A 197 -11.63 -12.21 -14.06
CA PRO A 197 -11.84 -13.66 -13.96
C PRO A 197 -10.93 -14.50 -14.87
N GLU A 198 -10.29 -13.89 -15.89
CA GLU A 198 -9.47 -14.61 -16.86
C GLU A 198 -8.06 -14.95 -16.37
N GLU A 199 -7.53 -14.27 -15.34
CA GLU A 199 -6.14 -14.50 -14.87
C GLU A 199 -6.04 -15.39 -13.62
N THR A 200 -7.17 -15.63 -12.96
CA THR A 200 -7.22 -16.65 -11.91
C THR A 200 -7.58 -17.99 -12.54
N GLY A 201 -6.55 -18.72 -12.99
CA GLY A 201 -6.59 -20.17 -13.18
C GLY A 201 -6.85 -20.94 -11.87
N ALA A 202 -7.74 -20.42 -11.03
CA ALA A 202 -8.16 -20.96 -9.76
C ALA A 202 -9.23 -22.02 -10.00
N ASN A 203 -8.80 -23.14 -10.58
CA ASN A 203 -9.41 -24.42 -10.21
C ASN A 203 -9.04 -24.65 -8.73
N THR A 204 -9.87 -24.13 -7.83
CA THR A 204 -9.85 -24.40 -6.39
C THR A 204 -10.32 -25.83 -6.14
N THR A 205 -9.49 -26.79 -6.53
CA THR A 205 -9.61 -28.18 -6.11
C THR A 205 -8.22 -28.69 -5.76
N GLY A 206 -7.79 -28.46 -4.51
CA GLY A 206 -6.60 -29.11 -3.95
C GLY A 206 -5.87 -28.28 -2.90
N SER A 207 -6.17 -28.57 -1.63
CA SER A 207 -5.41 -28.27 -0.40
C SER A 207 -5.01 -26.82 -0.11
N ASP A 208 -5.55 -26.28 0.99
CA ASP A 208 -5.31 -24.97 1.64
C ASP A 208 -3.85 -24.70 2.10
N GLU A 209 -2.84 -25.26 1.43
CA GLU A 209 -1.45 -25.25 1.91
C GLU A 209 -0.62 -24.11 1.31
N PHE A 210 -1.03 -23.52 0.18
CA PHE A 210 -0.26 -22.47 -0.50
C PHE A 210 -1.13 -21.33 -1.04
N PRO A 211 -0.65 -20.07 -0.99
CA PRO A 211 -1.36 -18.93 -1.58
C PRO A 211 -1.60 -19.05 -3.08
N SER A 212 -2.63 -18.37 -3.59
CA SER A 212 -3.00 -18.35 -5.02
C SER A 212 -1.94 -17.74 -5.93
N TRP A 213 -1.12 -16.82 -5.44
CA TRP A 213 -0.01 -16.20 -6.18
C TRP A 213 1.21 -17.13 -6.32
N PHE A 214 1.24 -18.24 -5.58
CA PHE A 214 2.29 -19.23 -5.68
C PHE A 214 1.96 -20.16 -6.85
N SER A 215 2.89 -20.37 -7.79
CA SER A 215 2.57 -21.17 -8.99
C SER A 215 2.48 -22.66 -8.66
N VAL A 216 1.75 -23.44 -9.49
CA VAL A 216 1.74 -24.91 -9.35
C VAL A 216 3.15 -25.48 -9.52
N HIS A 217 3.96 -24.87 -10.38
CA HIS A 217 5.34 -25.31 -10.62
C HIS A 217 6.21 -25.12 -9.38
N ASP A 218 6.14 -23.94 -8.74
CA ASP A 218 6.88 -23.66 -7.51
C ASP A 218 6.38 -24.50 -6.34
N ARG A 219 5.06 -24.75 -6.24
CA ARG A 219 4.49 -25.72 -5.29
C ARG A 219 5.12 -27.10 -5.47
N LYS A 220 5.19 -27.58 -6.72
CA LYS A 220 5.75 -28.89 -7.04
C LYS A 220 7.26 -28.95 -6.74
N LEU A 221 7.97 -27.84 -6.93
CA LEU A 221 9.38 -27.72 -6.55
C LEU A 221 9.55 -27.86 -5.03
N LEU A 222 8.75 -27.16 -4.23
CA LEU A 222 8.77 -27.27 -2.77
C LEU A 222 8.39 -28.66 -2.26
N GLN A 223 7.44 -29.34 -2.90
CA GLN A 223 7.05 -30.72 -2.55
C GLN A 223 8.15 -31.75 -2.85
N SER A 224 9.12 -31.42 -3.71
CA SER A 224 10.12 -32.37 -4.23
C SER A 224 11.43 -32.45 -3.44
N SER A 225 11.57 -31.74 -2.31
CA SER A 225 12.85 -31.67 -1.60
C SER A 225 12.72 -31.88 -0.09
N VAL A 226 13.43 -32.87 0.43
CA VAL A 226 13.87 -32.87 1.82
C VAL A 226 14.99 -31.83 1.92
N VAL A 227 14.62 -30.57 2.13
CA VAL A 227 15.60 -29.50 2.34
C VAL A 227 16.29 -29.75 3.67
N LYS A 228 17.57 -30.14 3.62
CA LYS A 228 18.40 -30.25 4.83
C LYS A 228 18.79 -28.84 5.27
N ALA A 229 18.01 -28.28 6.20
CA ALA A 229 18.35 -27.01 6.81
C ALA A 229 19.69 -27.11 7.56
N ASN A 230 20.56 -26.10 7.40
CA ASN A 230 21.79 -25.99 8.19
C ASN A 230 21.48 -25.63 9.64
N ILE A 231 20.43 -24.83 9.86
CA ILE A 231 19.96 -24.38 11.17
C ILE A 231 18.43 -24.35 11.14
N VAL A 232 17.79 -24.90 12.17
CA VAL A 232 16.34 -24.89 12.37
C VAL A 232 16.01 -24.09 13.63
N VAL A 233 15.08 -23.14 13.53
CA VAL A 233 14.52 -22.43 14.69
C VAL A 233 13.10 -22.93 14.89
N ALA A 234 12.86 -23.65 15.98
CA ALA A 234 11.55 -24.20 16.30
C ALA A 234 11.18 -23.91 17.75
N LYS A 235 10.06 -23.20 17.94
CA LYS A 235 9.59 -22.72 19.24
C LYS A 235 9.30 -23.86 20.23
N ASP A 236 8.88 -25.01 19.72
CA ASP A 236 8.63 -26.25 20.47
C ASP A 236 9.91 -26.96 20.90
N GLY A 237 11.09 -26.50 20.45
CA GLY A 237 12.39 -27.09 20.75
C GLY A 237 12.78 -28.25 19.83
N SER A 238 12.04 -28.50 18.74
CA SER A 238 12.38 -29.54 17.75
C SER A 238 13.57 -29.16 16.84
N GLY A 239 14.01 -27.90 16.88
CA GLY A 239 15.12 -27.35 16.11
C GLY A 239 16.38 -27.05 16.94
N ASN A 240 17.39 -26.46 16.30
CA ASN A 240 18.63 -26.01 16.95
C ASN A 240 18.40 -24.88 17.97
N TYR A 241 17.46 -23.98 17.70
CA TYR A 241 17.15 -22.84 18.56
C TYR A 241 15.65 -22.67 18.76
N ARG A 242 15.23 -22.11 19.90
CA ARG A 242 13.82 -21.82 20.20
C ARG A 242 13.35 -20.43 19.75
N THR A 243 14.30 -19.55 19.46
CA THR A 243 14.04 -18.15 19.10
C THR A 243 14.99 -17.73 18.00
N VAL A 244 14.56 -16.82 17.12
CA VAL A 244 15.39 -16.28 16.04
C VAL A 244 16.63 -15.58 16.62
N GLN A 245 16.48 -14.80 17.69
CA GLN A 245 17.60 -14.08 18.30
C GLN A 245 18.74 -15.01 18.75
N ALA A 246 18.41 -16.17 19.33
CA ALA A 246 19.41 -17.15 19.75
C ALA A 246 20.14 -17.81 18.57
N ALA A 247 19.55 -17.82 17.38
CA ALA A 247 20.17 -18.40 16.18
C ALA A 247 21.14 -17.43 15.48
N ILE A 248 21.07 -16.13 15.80
CA ILE A 248 21.87 -15.07 15.16
C ILE A 248 22.85 -14.38 16.12
N ASN A 249 22.98 -14.89 17.36
CA ASN A 249 23.91 -14.44 18.40
C ASN A 249 24.89 -15.56 18.74
#